data_AF-X0LUT2-F1
#
_entry.id   AF-X0LUT2-F1
#
_cell.length_a   1.000
_cell.length_b   1.000
_cell.length_c   1.000
_cell.angle_alpha   90.00
_cell.angle_beta   90.00
_cell.angle_gamma   90.00
#
_symmetry.space_group_name_H-M   'P 1'
#
loop_
_entity.id
_entity.type
_entity.pdbx_description
1 polymer ?
#
loop_
_entity_poly.entity_id
_entity_poly.type
_entity_poly.pdbx_seq_one_letter_code
_entity_poly.pdbx_strand_id
1 'polypeptide(L)'
;MEIDFWTGYIDLSKRRVSPEDIVKCEERYNKSKMVHSIMVHLAEKTKLDIESLYEAIAWPLNKRYGHAIDAFKLSITNPEVWNDITFPNEVAKEELKSYIGKRLTPQPTKIRADIEVTCFGYEGIDAVKTALRTAEAHSTDDTQVKVKLVSPPLYVLTCSTLDKNVGITCLGEAIVDVRKSIEGAGGNLTVKMEPKAVTESDDAELQALMEKRERENAEVSGDESMSDSDENIPETI
;
A
#
# COMPACT_ATOMS: atom_id res chain seq x y z
N MET A 1 -0.95 40.82 12.63
CA MET A 1 -0.58 40.81 11.21
C MET A 1 -1.30 41.99 10.61
N GLU A 2 -0.55 42.98 10.19
CA GLU A 2 -1.06 44.16 9.49
C GLU A 2 -0.55 44.09 8.05
N ILE A 3 -1.43 44.45 7.11
CA ILE A 3 -1.13 44.43 5.68
C ILE A 3 -1.32 45.87 5.20
N ASP A 4 -0.23 46.49 4.77
CA ASP A 4 -0.28 47.83 4.18
C ASP A 4 -0.50 47.72 2.68
N PHE A 5 -1.75 47.89 2.23
CA PHE A 5 -2.13 47.73 0.82
C PHE A 5 -1.48 48.75 -0.13
N TRP A 6 -1.03 49.90 0.37
CA TRP A 6 -0.41 50.96 -0.45
C TRP A 6 1.10 50.75 -0.68
N THR A 7 1.78 50.13 0.27
CA THR A 7 3.24 49.91 0.23
C THR A 7 3.59 48.44 -0.02
N GLY A 8 2.63 47.52 0.14
CA GLY A 8 2.83 46.09 -0.01
C GLY A 8 3.57 45.44 1.18
N TYR A 9 3.79 46.17 2.28
CA TYR A 9 4.44 45.62 3.46
C TYR A 9 3.50 44.69 4.23
N ILE A 10 4.03 43.55 4.65
CA ILE A 10 3.33 42.51 5.40
C ILE A 10 4.12 42.25 6.68
N ASP A 11 3.55 42.56 7.84
CA ASP A 11 4.18 42.27 9.14
C ASP A 11 3.77 40.89 9.67
N LEU A 12 4.77 40.03 9.90
CA LEU A 12 4.62 38.63 10.31
C LEU A 12 5.15 38.42 11.72
N SER A 13 4.36 37.74 12.58
CA SER A 13 4.78 37.41 13.94
C SER A 13 4.74 35.91 14.17
N LYS A 14 5.91 35.30 14.44
CA LYS A 14 6.03 33.88 14.78
C LYS A 14 5.58 33.56 16.21
N ARG A 15 5.63 34.54 17.12
CA ARG A 15 5.33 34.35 18.56
C ARG A 15 3.87 34.05 18.87
N ARG A 16 2.96 34.43 17.96
CA ARG A 16 1.51 34.29 18.14
C ARG A 16 0.93 33.02 17.50
N VAL A 17 1.79 32.14 16.99
CA VAL A 17 1.35 30.92 16.29
C VAL A 17 1.23 29.78 17.30
N SER A 18 0.01 29.29 17.48
CA SER A 18 -0.29 28.13 18.31
C SER A 18 0.22 26.84 17.66
N PRO A 19 0.60 25.81 18.44
CA PRO A 19 1.10 24.55 17.89
C PRO A 19 0.10 23.85 16.95
N GLU A 20 -1.20 23.97 17.19
CA GLU A 20 -2.25 23.45 16.29
C GLU A 20 -2.26 24.16 14.93
N ASP A 21 -2.02 25.47 14.92
CA ASP A 21 -1.98 26.27 13.69
C ASP A 21 -0.71 25.97 12.88
N ILE A 22 0.40 25.62 13.54
CA ILE A 22 1.63 25.16 12.87
C ILE A 22 1.32 23.93 12.02
N VAL A 23 0.67 22.91 12.59
CA VAL A 23 0.34 21.67 11.88
C VAL A 23 -0.58 21.94 10.69
N LYS A 24 -1.64 22.75 10.88
CA LYS A 24 -2.57 23.13 9.79
C LYS A 24 -1.87 23.90 8.68
N CYS A 25 -0.97 24.82 9.03
CA CYS A 25 -0.21 25.60 8.05
C CYS A 25 0.78 24.72 7.28
N GLU A 26 1.44 23.79 7.97
CA GLU A 26 2.36 22.84 7.36
C GLU A 26 1.62 21.89 6.41
N GLU A 27 0.46 21.37 6.80
CA GLU A 27 -0.39 20.56 5.92
C GLU A 27 -0.81 21.35 4.66
N ARG A 28 -1.28 22.59 4.84
CA ARG A 28 -1.67 23.48 3.73
C ARG A 28 -0.48 23.82 2.82
N TYR A 29 0.70 24.04 3.39
CA TYR A 29 1.92 24.29 2.64
C TYR A 29 2.33 23.06 1.84
N ASN A 30 2.31 21.87 2.44
CA ASN A 30 2.65 20.62 1.74
C ASN A 30 1.67 20.33 0.59
N LYS A 31 0.37 20.55 0.78
CA LYS A 31 -0.66 20.46 -0.27
C LYS A 31 -0.36 21.43 -1.43
N SER A 32 -0.09 22.70 -1.10
CA SER A 32 0.22 23.74 -2.09
C SER A 32 1.54 23.48 -2.83
N LYS A 33 2.58 23.01 -2.13
CA LYS A 33 3.88 22.64 -2.68
C LYS A 33 3.74 21.50 -3.69
N MET A 34 2.87 20.52 -3.41
CA MET A 34 2.58 19.43 -4.33
C MET A 34 1.91 19.95 -5.61
N VAL A 35 0.88 20.79 -5.48
CA VAL A 35 0.23 21.45 -6.63
C VAL A 35 1.24 22.26 -7.44
N HIS A 36 2.14 22.98 -6.76
CA HIS A 36 3.17 23.76 -7.42
C HIS A 36 4.15 22.92 -8.21
N SER A 37 4.62 21.82 -7.64
CA SER A 37 5.48 20.86 -8.34
C SER A 37 4.82 20.32 -9.62
N ILE A 38 3.51 20.02 -9.58
CA ILE A 38 2.75 19.57 -10.76
C ILE A 38 2.67 20.67 -11.82
N MET A 39 2.39 21.91 -11.42
CA MET A 39 2.28 23.05 -12.33
C MET A 39 3.62 23.43 -12.97
N VAL A 40 4.73 23.35 -12.22
CA VAL A 40 6.08 23.57 -12.75
C VAL A 40 6.41 22.53 -13.82
N HIS A 41 6.17 21.24 -13.56
CA HIS A 41 6.37 20.18 -14.55
C HIS A 41 5.53 20.39 -15.80
N LEU A 42 4.29 20.87 -15.64
CA LEU A 42 3.42 21.22 -16.76
C LEU A 42 3.99 22.40 -17.57
N ALA A 43 4.44 23.45 -16.89
CA ALA A 43 5.03 24.64 -17.50
C ALA A 43 6.30 24.29 -18.30
N GLU A 44 7.18 23.47 -17.74
CA GLU A 44 8.41 23.01 -18.41
C GLU A 44 8.10 22.26 -19.71
N LYS A 45 7.10 21.37 -19.69
CA LYS A 45 6.71 20.59 -20.88
C LYS A 45 5.99 21.40 -21.93
N THR A 46 5.08 22.28 -21.50
CA THR A 46 4.24 23.07 -22.42
C THR A 46 4.92 24.36 -22.87
N LYS A 47 6.04 24.75 -22.22
CA LYS A 47 6.74 26.03 -22.40
C LYS A 47 5.83 27.24 -22.24
N LEU A 48 4.78 27.10 -21.44
CA LEU A 48 3.85 28.18 -21.10
C LEU A 48 4.28 28.85 -19.80
N ASP A 49 3.86 30.10 -19.65
CA ASP A 49 4.07 30.81 -18.40
C ASP A 49 3.30 30.14 -17.26
N ILE A 50 3.96 29.98 -16.12
CA ILE A 50 3.38 29.30 -14.97
C ILE A 50 2.18 30.07 -14.42
N GLU A 51 2.21 31.40 -14.42
CA GLU A 51 1.13 32.25 -13.90
C GLU A 51 -0.15 32.00 -14.68
N SER A 52 -0.07 32.01 -16.02
CA SER A 52 -1.21 31.71 -16.91
C SER A 52 -1.83 30.33 -16.64
N LEU A 53 -1.01 29.33 -16.30
CA LEU A 53 -1.50 27.98 -15.93
C LEU A 53 -2.22 27.99 -14.58
N TYR A 54 -1.75 28.79 -13.62
CA TYR A 54 -2.43 28.98 -12.34
C TYR A 54 -3.78 29.66 -12.50
N GLU A 55 -3.86 30.72 -13.32
CA GLU A 55 -5.11 31.44 -13.56
C GLU A 55 -6.15 30.55 -14.24
N ALA A 56 -5.72 29.75 -15.22
CA ALA A 56 -6.59 28.89 -16.00
C ALA A 56 -7.06 27.64 -15.22
N ILE A 57 -6.19 27.02 -14.42
CA ILE A 57 -6.44 25.69 -13.84
C ILE A 57 -6.53 25.74 -12.31
N ALA A 58 -5.49 26.22 -11.64
CA ALA A 58 -5.37 26.09 -10.19
C ALA A 58 -6.36 26.98 -9.41
N TRP A 59 -6.52 28.25 -9.79
CA TRP A 59 -7.40 29.17 -9.06
C TRP A 59 -8.89 28.82 -9.17
N PRO A 60 -9.43 28.46 -10.35
CA PRO A 60 -10.82 28.01 -10.47
C PRO A 60 -11.08 26.76 -9.64
N LEU A 61 -10.15 25.79 -9.66
CA LEU A 61 -10.24 24.58 -8.86
C LEU A 61 -10.23 24.85 -7.35
N ASN A 62 -9.34 25.74 -6.91
CA ASN A 62 -9.23 26.14 -5.51
C ASN A 62 -10.50 26.85 -5.02
N LYS A 63 -11.15 27.65 -5.86
CA LYS A 63 -12.42 28.33 -5.52
C LYS A 63 -13.59 27.34 -5.37
N ARG A 64 -13.62 26.26 -6.16
CA ARG A 64 -14.74 25.31 -6.17
C ARG A 64 -14.63 24.21 -5.13
N TYR A 65 -13.44 23.64 -4.95
CA TYR A 65 -13.20 22.49 -4.07
C TYR A 65 -12.47 22.87 -2.78
N GLY A 66 -12.21 24.16 -2.56
CA GLY A 66 -11.42 24.67 -1.42
C GLY A 66 -9.91 24.54 -1.63
N HIS A 67 -9.45 23.38 -2.10
CA HIS A 67 -8.06 23.13 -2.46
C HIS A 67 -7.89 22.42 -3.80
N ALA A 68 -6.93 22.91 -4.61
CA ALA A 68 -6.63 22.33 -5.92
C ALA A 68 -6.15 20.86 -5.85
N ILE A 69 -5.49 20.46 -4.75
CA ILE A 69 -5.04 19.07 -4.57
C ILE A 69 -6.21 18.09 -4.42
N ASP A 70 -7.27 18.50 -3.76
CA ASP A 70 -8.43 17.64 -3.51
C ASP A 70 -9.23 17.47 -4.81
N ALA A 71 -9.29 18.52 -5.64
CA ALA A 71 -9.80 18.41 -6.98
C ALA A 71 -8.96 17.48 -7.87
N PHE A 72 -7.63 17.51 -7.77
CA PHE A 72 -6.77 16.58 -8.51
C PHE A 72 -6.97 15.13 -8.10
N LYS A 73 -7.14 14.85 -6.80
CA LYS A 73 -7.49 13.50 -6.33
C LYS A 73 -8.85 13.06 -6.85
N LEU A 74 -9.87 13.92 -6.75
CA LEU A 74 -11.21 13.64 -7.25
C LEU A 74 -11.20 13.38 -8.76
N SER A 75 -10.31 14.07 -9.49
CA SER A 75 -10.19 13.96 -10.95
C SER A 75 -9.74 12.58 -11.44
N ILE A 76 -9.17 11.75 -10.55
CA ILE A 76 -8.79 10.36 -10.84
C ILE A 76 -10.04 9.48 -10.92
N THR A 77 -10.97 9.64 -9.97
CA THR A 77 -12.22 8.87 -9.93
C THR A 77 -13.28 9.45 -10.85
N ASN A 78 -13.37 10.80 -10.92
CA ASN A 78 -14.39 11.52 -11.66
C ASN A 78 -13.76 12.48 -12.68
N PRO A 79 -13.71 12.13 -13.97
CA PRO A 79 -13.11 12.97 -15.00
C PRO A 79 -13.91 14.26 -15.29
N GLU A 80 -15.12 14.41 -14.75
CA GLU A 80 -15.99 15.58 -14.92
C GLU A 80 -15.46 16.86 -14.27
N VAL A 81 -14.51 16.74 -13.33
CA VAL A 81 -13.85 17.88 -12.67
C VAL A 81 -13.21 18.84 -13.69
N TRP A 82 -12.85 18.32 -14.87
CA TRP A 82 -12.19 19.07 -15.93
C TRP A 82 -13.15 19.74 -16.93
N ASN A 83 -14.47 19.56 -16.80
CA ASN A 83 -15.43 20.10 -17.78
C ASN A 83 -15.61 21.62 -17.67
N ASP A 84 -15.47 22.16 -16.45
CA ASP A 84 -15.66 23.60 -16.19
C ASP A 84 -14.35 24.40 -16.29
N ILE A 85 -13.28 23.79 -16.83
CA ILE A 85 -11.95 24.41 -16.93
C ILE A 85 -11.59 24.63 -18.39
N THR A 86 -11.38 25.89 -18.74
CA THR A 86 -10.79 26.29 -20.02
C THR A 86 -9.29 26.08 -19.98
N PHE A 87 -8.84 25.00 -20.61
CA PHE A 87 -7.42 24.75 -20.79
C PHE A 87 -6.89 25.62 -21.94
N PRO A 88 -5.73 26.27 -21.78
CA PRO A 88 -5.10 27.01 -22.87
C PRO A 88 -4.53 26.08 -23.96
N ASN A 89 -4.31 24.80 -23.67
CA ASN A 89 -3.79 23.83 -24.63
C ASN A 89 -4.29 22.40 -24.31
N GLU A 90 -4.74 21.64 -25.32
CA GLU A 90 -5.17 20.25 -25.14
C GLU A 90 -4.02 19.33 -24.70
N VAL A 91 -2.81 19.61 -25.19
CA VAL A 91 -1.58 18.91 -24.78
C VAL A 91 -1.32 19.08 -23.28
N ALA A 92 -1.63 20.25 -22.72
CA ALA A 92 -1.49 20.49 -21.29
C ALA A 92 -2.51 19.66 -20.48
N LYS A 93 -3.72 19.47 -21.00
CA LYS A 93 -4.77 18.67 -20.35
C LYS A 93 -4.37 17.18 -20.29
N GLU A 94 -3.88 16.62 -21.38
CA GLU A 94 -3.44 15.22 -21.42
C GLU A 94 -2.23 14.97 -20.55
N GLU A 95 -1.23 15.84 -20.60
CA GLU A 95 -0.03 15.73 -19.77
C GLU A 95 -0.37 15.90 -18.29
N LEU A 96 -1.25 16.85 -17.94
CA LEU A 96 -1.71 17.03 -16.56
C LEU A 96 -2.40 15.77 -16.06
N LYS A 97 -3.31 15.17 -16.85
CA LYS A 97 -3.98 13.91 -16.50
C LYS A 97 -2.99 12.75 -16.34
N SER A 98 -2.04 12.62 -17.26
CA SER A 98 -0.98 11.61 -17.19
C SER A 98 -0.10 11.78 -15.96
N TYR A 99 0.27 13.02 -15.63
CA TYR A 99 1.11 13.32 -14.49
C TYR A 99 0.38 13.12 -13.16
N ILE A 100 -0.86 13.59 -13.05
CA ILE A 100 -1.73 13.35 -11.89
C ILE A 100 -1.95 11.84 -11.71
N GLY A 101 -2.25 11.13 -12.79
CA GLY A 101 -2.41 9.66 -12.76
C GLY A 101 -1.15 8.89 -12.36
N LYS A 102 0.05 9.44 -12.58
CA LYS A 102 1.30 8.81 -12.11
C LYS A 102 1.67 9.17 -10.68
N ARG A 103 1.36 10.39 -10.25
CA ARG A 103 1.83 10.97 -8.97
C ARG A 103 0.82 10.85 -7.84
N LEU A 104 -0.47 10.96 -8.15
CA LEU A 104 -1.56 11.01 -7.16
C LEU A 104 -2.41 9.76 -7.14
N THR A 105 -2.31 8.88 -8.14
CA THR A 105 -2.97 7.58 -8.08
C THR A 105 -2.45 6.83 -6.86
N PRO A 106 -3.32 6.43 -5.93
CA PRO A 106 -2.92 5.63 -4.79
C PRO A 106 -2.26 4.36 -5.33
N GLN A 107 -1.01 4.13 -4.94
CA GLN A 107 -0.38 2.85 -5.19
C GLN A 107 -1.20 1.79 -4.46
N PRO A 108 -1.46 0.63 -5.09
CA PRO A 108 -2.25 -0.41 -4.46
C PRO A 108 -1.58 -0.80 -3.14
N THR A 109 -2.33 -0.65 -2.05
CA THR A 109 -1.87 -1.04 -0.73
C THR A 109 -2.00 -2.55 -0.62
N LYS A 110 -0.89 -3.21 -0.31
CA LYS A 110 -0.91 -4.63 0.04
C LYS A 110 -1.48 -4.76 1.45
N ILE A 111 -2.40 -5.70 1.63
CA ILE A 111 -3.01 -6.06 2.90
C ILE A 111 -2.62 -7.51 3.16
N ARG A 112 -2.24 -7.80 4.39
CA ARG A 112 -1.76 -9.11 4.80
C ARG A 112 -2.57 -9.62 5.98
N ALA A 113 -2.87 -10.92 5.97
CA ALA A 113 -3.34 -11.66 7.13
C ALA A 113 -2.56 -12.96 7.26
N ASP A 114 -2.25 -13.34 8.50
CA ASP A 114 -1.57 -14.59 8.80
C ASP A 114 -2.55 -15.53 9.47
N ILE A 115 -2.76 -16.69 8.85
CA ILE A 115 -3.63 -17.74 9.36
C ILE A 115 -2.83 -19.01 9.65
N GLU A 116 -3.17 -19.64 10.76
CA GLU A 116 -2.72 -20.96 11.11
C GLU A 116 -3.84 -21.94 10.82
N VAL A 117 -3.58 -22.90 9.94
CA VAL A 117 -4.55 -23.88 9.47
C VAL A 117 -4.08 -25.26 9.85
N THR A 118 -4.91 -25.95 10.64
CA THR A 118 -4.64 -27.32 11.09
C THR A 118 -5.81 -28.22 10.72
N CYS A 119 -5.53 -29.38 10.14
CA CYS A 119 -6.55 -30.40 9.88
C CYS A 119 -5.93 -31.77 10.08
N PHE A 120 -6.52 -32.57 10.98
CA PHE A 120 -6.02 -33.91 11.34
C PHE A 120 -6.84 -35.04 10.68
N GLY A 121 -7.80 -34.69 9.81
CA GLY A 121 -8.59 -35.67 9.08
C GLY A 121 -7.78 -36.39 8.00
N TYR A 122 -8.27 -37.57 7.59
CA TYR A 122 -7.64 -38.38 6.53
C TYR A 122 -7.55 -37.63 5.19
N GLU A 123 -8.53 -36.76 4.90
CA GLU A 123 -8.54 -35.86 3.73
C GLU A 123 -8.09 -34.42 4.09
N GLY A 124 -7.36 -34.23 5.20
CA GLY A 124 -7.06 -32.91 5.73
C GLY A 124 -6.28 -32.01 4.77
N ILE A 125 -5.34 -32.57 4.01
CA ILE A 125 -4.55 -31.82 3.03
C ILE A 125 -5.44 -31.29 1.88
N ASP A 126 -6.38 -32.10 1.41
CA ASP A 126 -7.27 -31.70 0.31
C ASP A 126 -8.36 -30.74 0.78
N ALA A 127 -8.83 -30.88 2.02
CA ALA A 127 -9.70 -29.89 2.66
C ALA A 127 -9.02 -28.52 2.78
N VAL A 128 -7.75 -28.48 3.22
CA VAL A 128 -6.97 -27.23 3.32
C VAL A 128 -6.75 -26.60 1.95
N LYS A 129 -6.36 -27.39 0.94
CA LYS A 129 -6.20 -26.88 -0.43
C LYS A 129 -7.50 -26.33 -1.00
N THR A 130 -8.63 -27.00 -0.77
CA THR A 130 -9.94 -26.56 -1.25
C THR A 130 -10.36 -25.26 -0.57
N ALA A 131 -10.18 -25.16 0.75
CA ALA A 131 -10.48 -23.94 1.50
C ALA A 131 -9.61 -22.75 1.08
N LEU A 132 -8.32 -22.97 0.80
CA LEU A 132 -7.44 -21.90 0.31
C LEU A 132 -7.79 -21.48 -1.14
N ARG A 133 -8.23 -22.42 -1.98
CA ARG A 133 -8.71 -22.12 -3.33
C ARG A 133 -10.02 -21.33 -3.34
N THR A 134 -10.95 -21.59 -2.41
CA THR A 134 -12.17 -20.80 -2.31
C THR A 134 -11.87 -19.37 -1.87
N ALA A 135 -10.86 -19.17 -1.01
CA ALA A 135 -10.36 -17.83 -0.67
C ALA A 135 -9.77 -17.10 -1.89
N GLU A 136 -9.01 -17.79 -2.74
CA GLU A 136 -8.49 -17.20 -3.98
C GLU A 136 -9.60 -16.92 -5.01
N ALA A 137 -10.65 -17.74 -5.05
CA ALA A 137 -11.80 -17.53 -5.94
C ALA A 137 -12.67 -16.32 -5.57
N HIS A 138 -12.59 -15.84 -4.32
CA HIS A 138 -13.20 -14.59 -3.88
C HIS A 138 -12.47 -13.33 -4.40
N SER A 139 -11.39 -13.50 -5.19
CA SER A 139 -10.70 -12.37 -5.83
C SER A 139 -11.61 -11.68 -6.84
N THR A 140 -11.85 -10.38 -6.65
CA THR A 140 -12.44 -9.50 -7.68
C THR A 140 -11.34 -8.84 -8.53
N ASP A 141 -11.68 -8.27 -9.69
CA ASP A 141 -10.71 -7.59 -10.58
C ASP A 141 -9.89 -6.49 -9.87
N ASP A 142 -10.46 -5.86 -8.83
CA ASP A 142 -9.78 -4.83 -8.01
C ASP A 142 -9.02 -5.40 -6.79
N THR A 143 -9.24 -6.66 -6.43
CA THR A 143 -8.66 -7.28 -5.23
C THR A 143 -8.07 -8.65 -5.56
N GLN A 144 -6.79 -8.70 -5.93
CA GLN A 144 -6.11 -9.97 -6.16
C GLN A 144 -5.62 -10.56 -4.84
N VAL A 145 -6.28 -11.63 -4.38
CA VAL A 145 -5.85 -12.42 -3.20
C VAL A 145 -4.88 -13.50 -3.66
N LYS A 146 -3.73 -13.61 -3.00
CA LYS A 146 -2.73 -14.66 -3.19
C LYS A 146 -2.42 -15.31 -1.86
N VAL A 147 -2.43 -16.63 -1.81
CA VAL A 147 -2.03 -17.38 -0.62
C VAL A 147 -0.60 -17.88 -0.80
N LYS A 148 0.24 -17.65 0.20
CA LYS A 148 1.60 -18.20 0.28
C LYS A 148 1.74 -19.07 1.52
N LEU A 149 2.36 -20.22 1.37
CA LEU A 149 2.79 -21.05 2.49
C LEU A 149 4.12 -20.53 3.01
N VAL A 150 4.23 -20.29 4.32
CA VAL A 150 5.52 -19.99 4.96
C VAL A 150 6.12 -21.26 5.55
N SER A 151 5.33 -21.98 6.33
CA SER A 151 5.69 -23.26 6.93
C SER A 151 4.41 -23.95 7.38
N PRO A 152 4.17 -25.24 7.19
CA PRO A 152 3.03 -25.91 7.83
C PRO A 152 3.11 -25.69 9.35
N PRO A 153 2.07 -25.22 10.08
CA PRO A 153 0.68 -24.90 9.68
C PRO A 153 0.37 -23.41 9.35
N LEU A 154 1.38 -22.55 9.20
CA LEU A 154 1.29 -21.12 8.93
C LEU A 154 1.19 -20.76 7.42
N TYR A 155 0.11 -20.07 7.07
CA TYR A 155 -0.16 -19.52 5.75
C TYR A 155 -0.33 -18.00 5.82
N VAL A 156 0.11 -17.32 4.78
CA VAL A 156 0.00 -15.86 4.64
C VAL A 156 -0.89 -15.56 3.44
N LEU A 157 -1.96 -14.82 3.68
CA LEU A 157 -2.80 -14.25 2.63
C LEU A 157 -2.31 -12.84 2.35
N THR A 158 -2.02 -12.55 1.10
CA THR A 158 -1.70 -11.21 0.62
C THR A 158 -2.77 -10.78 -0.35
N CYS A 159 -3.34 -9.60 -0.15
CA CYS A 159 -4.32 -8.99 -1.04
C CYS A 159 -3.83 -7.63 -1.48
N SER A 160 -3.84 -7.36 -2.78
CA SER A 160 -3.46 -6.06 -3.33
C SER A 160 -4.72 -5.29 -3.73
N THR A 161 -4.97 -4.14 -3.11
CA THR A 161 -6.20 -3.33 -3.33
C THR A 161 -5.88 -1.84 -3.36
N LEU A 162 -6.65 -1.03 -4.09
CA LEU A 162 -6.51 0.44 -4.04
C LEU A 162 -7.06 1.01 -2.73
N ASP A 163 -8.15 0.42 -2.21
CA ASP A 163 -8.84 0.87 -1.02
C ASP A 163 -8.61 -0.03 0.20
N LYS A 164 -7.97 0.55 1.23
CA LYS A 164 -7.63 -0.16 2.48
C LYS A 164 -8.84 -0.82 3.14
N ASN A 165 -9.98 -0.13 3.18
CA ASN A 165 -11.16 -0.61 3.90
C ASN A 165 -11.86 -1.76 3.16
N VAL A 166 -11.95 -1.67 1.84
CA VAL A 166 -12.54 -2.71 0.99
C VAL A 166 -11.70 -3.98 1.09
N GLY A 167 -10.37 -3.84 1.01
CA GLY A 167 -9.47 -4.99 1.12
C GLY A 167 -9.47 -5.66 2.50
N ILE A 168 -9.59 -4.91 3.60
CA ILE A 168 -9.72 -5.49 4.96
C ILE A 168 -11.01 -6.30 5.07
N THR A 169 -12.12 -5.76 4.55
CA THR A 169 -13.43 -6.43 4.59
C THR A 169 -13.43 -7.71 3.75
N CYS A 170 -12.92 -7.62 2.51
CA CYS A 170 -12.81 -8.76 1.61
C CYS A 170 -11.95 -9.89 2.19
N LEU A 171 -10.79 -9.56 2.78
CA LEU A 171 -9.93 -10.56 3.41
C LEU A 171 -10.58 -11.16 4.67
N GLY A 172 -11.34 -10.36 5.43
CA GLY A 172 -12.12 -10.83 6.56
C GLY A 172 -13.21 -11.84 6.17
N GLU A 173 -13.98 -11.54 5.13
CA GLU A 173 -15.00 -12.45 4.59
C GLU A 173 -14.37 -13.76 4.09
N ALA A 174 -13.26 -13.67 3.36
CA ALA A 174 -12.52 -14.85 2.91
C ALA A 174 -12.06 -15.74 4.08
N ILE A 175 -11.54 -15.14 5.17
CA ILE A 175 -11.12 -15.89 6.37
C ILE A 175 -12.31 -16.59 7.03
N VAL A 176 -13.49 -15.96 7.06
CA VAL A 176 -14.71 -16.57 7.61
C VAL A 176 -15.15 -17.77 6.77
N ASP A 177 -15.07 -17.69 5.45
CA ASP A 177 -15.45 -18.81 4.59
C ASP A 177 -14.44 -19.96 4.61
N VAL A 178 -13.14 -19.65 4.69
CA VAL A 178 -12.08 -20.64 4.95
C VAL A 178 -12.35 -21.33 6.28
N ARG A 179 -12.69 -20.59 7.33
CA ARG A 179 -13.00 -21.16 8.65
C ARG A 179 -14.17 -22.16 8.56
N LYS A 180 -15.28 -21.80 7.92
CA LYS A 180 -16.43 -22.70 7.75
C LYS A 180 -16.04 -23.98 6.99
N SER A 181 -15.26 -23.85 5.92
CA SER A 181 -14.81 -25.00 5.11
C SER A 181 -13.91 -25.93 5.92
N ILE A 182 -13.07 -25.39 6.80
CA ILE A 182 -12.11 -26.18 7.60
C ILE A 182 -12.78 -26.81 8.81
N GLU A 183 -13.66 -26.09 9.50
CA GLU A 183 -14.47 -26.65 10.60
C GLU A 183 -15.37 -27.80 10.10
N GLY A 184 -15.93 -27.68 8.90
CA GLY A 184 -16.71 -28.75 8.25
C GLY A 184 -15.90 -30.03 7.96
N ALA A 185 -14.59 -29.91 7.78
CA ALA A 185 -13.67 -31.03 7.56
C ALA A 185 -13.02 -31.55 8.86
N GLY A 186 -13.40 -31.02 10.03
CA GLY A 186 -12.81 -31.39 11.32
C GLY A 186 -11.43 -30.79 11.58
N GLY A 187 -11.08 -29.70 10.89
CA GLY A 187 -9.89 -28.89 11.18
C GLY A 187 -10.19 -27.68 12.08
N ASN A 188 -9.14 -26.93 12.41
CA ASN A 188 -9.20 -25.68 13.17
C ASN A 188 -8.36 -24.59 12.49
N LEU A 189 -8.88 -23.36 12.47
CA LEU A 189 -8.22 -22.17 11.93
C LEU A 189 -8.04 -21.12 13.02
N THR A 190 -6.78 -20.72 13.26
CA THR A 190 -6.42 -19.64 14.19
C THR A 190 -5.80 -18.47 13.43
N VAL A 191 -6.34 -17.27 13.59
CA VAL A 191 -5.78 -16.05 12.97
C VAL A 191 -4.68 -15.52 13.89
N LYS A 192 -3.41 -15.51 13.45
CA LYS A 192 -2.32 -14.91 14.23
C LYS A 192 -2.22 -13.42 14.01
N MET A 193 -2.47 -12.97 12.79
CA MET A 193 -2.48 -11.56 12.44
C MET A 193 -3.72 -11.25 11.60
N GLU A 194 -4.56 -10.37 12.12
CA GLU A 194 -5.72 -9.84 11.41
C GLU A 194 -5.30 -9.05 10.17
N PRO A 195 -6.19 -8.90 9.17
CA PRO A 195 -5.94 -8.14 7.94
C PRO A 195 -5.43 -6.72 8.24
N LYS A 196 -4.14 -6.49 7.95
CA LYS A 196 -3.48 -5.19 8.13
C LYS A 196 -2.81 -4.75 6.84
N ALA A 197 -2.89 -3.45 6.53
CA ALA A 197 -2.12 -2.85 5.47
C ALA A 197 -0.62 -2.97 5.78
N VAL A 198 0.12 -3.65 4.90
CA VAL A 198 1.57 -3.86 5.03
C VAL A 198 2.34 -2.73 4.35
N THR A 199 3.44 -2.35 4.99
CA THR A 199 4.42 -1.40 4.48
C THR A 199 5.59 -2.14 3.82
N GLU A 200 6.44 -1.43 3.07
CA GLU A 200 7.65 -2.03 2.48
C GLU A 200 8.58 -2.67 3.53
N SER A 201 8.60 -2.12 4.75
CA SER A 201 9.35 -2.69 5.88
C SER A 201 8.82 -4.07 6.27
N ASP A 202 7.49 -4.21 6.36
CA ASP A 202 6.84 -5.47 6.76
C ASP A 202 7.03 -6.57 5.69
N ASP A 203 7.04 -6.20 4.40
CA ASP A 203 7.31 -7.12 3.28
C ASP A 203 8.76 -7.64 3.34
N ALA A 204 9.73 -6.76 3.68
CA ALA A 204 11.14 -7.14 3.81
C ALA A 204 11.37 -8.09 5.00
N GLU A 205 10.76 -7.80 6.16
CA GLU A 205 10.79 -8.67 7.33
C GLU A 205 10.19 -10.04 7.05
N LEU A 206 9.06 -10.07 6.31
CA LEU A 206 8.44 -11.32 5.91
C LEU A 206 9.33 -12.15 4.98
N GLN A 207 9.96 -11.51 4.01
CA GLN A 207 10.82 -12.21 3.06
C GLN A 207 12.05 -12.80 3.76
N ALA A 208 12.64 -12.07 4.71
CA ALA A 208 13.71 -12.60 5.56
C ALA A 208 13.22 -13.78 6.43
N LEU A 209 11.99 -13.71 6.93
CA LEU A 209 11.40 -14.79 7.74
C LEU A 209 11.09 -16.02 6.88
N MET A 210 10.62 -15.84 5.64
CA MET A 210 10.42 -16.91 4.67
C MET A 210 11.75 -17.58 4.32
N GLU A 211 12.79 -16.81 4.00
CA GLU A 211 14.11 -17.36 3.66
C GLU A 211 14.73 -18.13 4.83
N LYS A 212 14.58 -17.62 6.06
CA LYS A 212 15.04 -18.33 7.26
C LYS A 212 14.32 -19.66 7.44
N ARG A 213 12.99 -19.67 7.27
CA ARG A 213 12.17 -20.88 7.40
C ARG A 213 12.44 -21.87 6.28
N GLU A 214 12.66 -21.40 5.06
CA GLU A 214 13.05 -22.23 3.93
C GLU A 214 14.42 -22.86 4.17
N ARG A 215 15.39 -22.13 4.73
CA ARG A 215 16.70 -22.67 5.12
C ARG A 215 16.63 -23.70 6.24
N GLU A 216 15.74 -23.51 7.21
CA GLU A 216 15.47 -24.49 8.29
C GLU A 216 14.76 -25.74 7.76
N ASN A 217 14.00 -25.63 6.68
CA ASN A 217 13.22 -26.71 6.08
C ASN A 217 13.91 -27.36 4.86
N ALA A 218 14.96 -26.73 4.34
CA ALA A 218 15.83 -27.29 3.31
C ALA A 218 16.61 -28.45 3.92
N GLU A 219 16.45 -29.62 3.31
CA GLU A 219 16.93 -30.90 3.83
C GLU A 219 18.41 -30.84 4.23
N VAL A 220 18.69 -31.04 5.51
CA VAL A 220 20.00 -31.51 5.95
C VAL A 220 20.04 -33.00 5.63
N SER A 221 20.82 -33.39 4.62
CA SER A 221 21.06 -34.80 4.31
C SER A 221 21.61 -35.50 5.55
N GLY A 222 20.80 -36.36 6.17
CA GLY A 222 21.15 -37.10 7.38
C GLY A 222 22.14 -38.25 7.16
N ASP A 223 22.68 -38.41 5.94
CA ASP A 223 23.58 -39.51 5.56
C ASP A 223 25.07 -39.13 5.50
N GLU A 224 25.46 -37.91 5.90
CA GLU A 224 26.87 -37.58 6.17
C GLU A 224 27.19 -37.68 7.67
N SER A 225 26.94 -38.86 8.27
CA SER A 225 27.67 -39.22 9.48
C SER A 225 29.10 -39.58 9.06
N MET A 226 30.01 -38.59 9.16
CA MET A 226 31.46 -38.83 9.16
C MET A 226 31.76 -39.98 10.12
N SER A 227 32.16 -41.12 9.55
CA SER A 227 32.85 -42.19 10.26
C SER A 227 34.22 -41.65 10.65
N ASP A 228 34.29 -40.87 11.73
CA ASP A 228 35.54 -40.59 12.41
C ASP A 228 35.95 -41.88 13.13
N SER A 229 36.51 -42.79 12.35
CA SER A 229 37.11 -44.02 12.83
C SER A 229 38.34 -43.66 13.65
N ASP A 230 38.16 -43.71 14.97
CA ASP A 230 39.16 -44.01 16.01
C ASP A 230 40.58 -44.38 15.48
N GLU A 231 41.44 -43.38 15.28
CA GLU A 231 42.90 -43.53 15.30
C GLU A 231 43.50 -42.53 16.30
N ASN A 232 43.27 -42.79 17.59
CA ASN A 232 44.14 -42.26 18.64
C ASN A 232 44.69 -43.44 19.45
N ILE A 233 45.69 -44.10 18.89
CA ILE A 233 46.52 -45.10 19.57
C ILE A 233 47.48 -44.30 20.48
N PRO A 234 47.40 -44.40 21.82
CA PRO A 234 48.39 -43.78 22.67
C PRO A 234 49.66 -44.65 22.71
N GLU A 235 50.74 -44.22 22.05
CA GLU A 235 52.06 -44.80 22.31
C GLU A 235 52.46 -44.47 23.74
N THR A 236 52.57 -45.51 24.56
CA THR A 236 53.22 -45.45 25.87
C THR A 236 54.37 -46.45 25.87
N ILE A 237 55.53 -45.96 26.33
CA ILE A 237 56.83 -46.60 26.62
C ILE A 237 57.87 -46.49 25.50
#